data_AF-A0A0A2MJX4-F1
#
_entry.id   AF-A0A0A2MJX4-F1
#
_cell.length_a   1.000
_cell.length_b   1.000
_cell.length_c   1.000
_cell.angle_alpha   90.00
_cell.angle_beta   90.00
_cell.angle_gamma   90.00
#
_symmetry.space_group_name_H-M   'P 1'
#
loop_
_entity.id
_entity.type
_entity.pdbx_description
1 polymer ?
#
loop_
_entity_poly.entity_id
_entity_poly.type
_entity_poly.pdbx_seq_one_letter_code
_entity_poly.pdbx_strand_id
1 'polypeptide(L)'
;MKEELNLPCPYKVTLDTQTFIYSFITKNLIEYNVTFADSVYLFDGTSARHHITKVYTLNIEKMSLIKEPLDLDVRKTIDGIITHFFNDPENSIIYLCDAGDKKELLRRNKFNDWYAKSHYKNEVSKIDESIIVDQDTIYYTCLLYHNQNPFKEALQNSYNEVIASLKDK
;
A
#
# COMPACT_ATOMS: atom_id res chain seq x y z
N MET A 1 -12.80 18.86 -0.83
CA MET A 1 -12.12 20.18 -0.92
C MET A 1 -10.65 19.88 -1.10
N LYS A 2 -9.97 20.49 -2.07
CA LYS A 2 -8.55 20.19 -2.32
C LYS A 2 -7.65 21.08 -1.48
N GLU A 3 -6.72 20.48 -0.75
CA GLU A 3 -5.67 21.16 0.01
C GLU A 3 -4.29 20.79 -0.56
N GLU A 4 -3.36 21.74 -0.62
CA GLU A 4 -1.95 21.46 -0.96
C GLU A 4 -1.24 21.00 0.32
N LEU A 5 -0.61 19.82 0.26
CA LEU A 5 0.16 19.26 1.36
C LEU A 5 1.61 19.72 1.27
N ASN A 6 2.19 20.17 2.38
CA ASN A 6 3.60 20.52 2.47
C ASN A 6 4.46 19.28 2.78
N LEU A 7 4.50 18.32 1.86
CA LEU A 7 5.27 17.09 2.00
C LEU A 7 6.74 17.29 1.56
N PRO A 8 7.71 16.64 2.22
CA PRO A 8 9.13 16.71 1.83
C PRO A 8 9.42 15.85 0.60
N CYS A 9 8.77 16.14 -0.53
CA CYS A 9 8.91 15.38 -1.78
C CYS A 9 9.03 16.28 -3.02
N PRO A 10 9.50 15.74 -4.16
CA PRO A 10 9.80 16.57 -5.34
C PRO A 10 8.59 17.21 -6.01
N TYR A 11 7.46 16.50 -6.08
CA TYR A 11 6.24 17.01 -6.70
C TYR A 11 5.26 17.52 -5.64
N LYS A 12 4.55 18.60 -5.99
CA LYS A 12 3.50 19.15 -5.15
C LYS A 12 2.32 18.18 -5.11
N VAL A 13 1.88 17.86 -3.90
CA VAL A 13 0.78 16.94 -3.65
C VAL A 13 -0.43 17.73 -3.18
N THR A 14 -1.58 17.45 -3.77
CA THR A 14 -2.88 17.92 -3.27
C THR A 14 -3.67 16.75 -2.73
N LEU A 15 -4.39 16.95 -1.62
CA LEU A 15 -5.32 15.98 -1.06
C LEU A 15 -6.73 16.51 -1.23
N ASP A 16 -7.62 15.72 -1.83
CA ASP A 16 -9.04 15.99 -1.71
C ASP A 16 -9.57 15.40 -0.41
N THR A 17 -9.87 16.25 0.56
CA THR A 17 -10.31 15.85 1.92
C THR A 17 -11.68 15.17 1.96
N GLN A 18 -12.45 15.18 0.87
CA GLN A 18 -13.73 14.47 0.79
C GLN A 18 -13.57 13.05 0.26
N THR A 19 -12.70 12.85 -0.73
CA THR A 19 -12.51 11.56 -1.40
C THR A 19 -11.24 10.84 -0.96
N PHE A 20 -10.39 11.51 -0.17
CA PHE A 20 -9.08 11.05 0.28
C PHE A 20 -8.14 10.64 -0.86
N ILE A 21 -8.27 11.34 -2.00
CA ILE A 21 -7.40 11.15 -3.16
C ILE A 21 -6.22 12.12 -3.08
N TYR A 22 -5.01 11.57 -3.09
CA TYR A 22 -3.79 12.35 -3.28
C TYR A 22 -3.52 12.48 -4.77
N SER A 23 -3.31 13.70 -5.26
CA SER A 23 -3.01 13.97 -6.66
C SER A 23 -1.73 14.78 -6.81
N PHE A 24 -0.89 14.44 -7.78
CA PHE A 24 0.28 15.24 -8.16
C PHE A 24 0.53 15.17 -9.67
N ILE A 25 1.14 16.22 -10.21
CA ILE A 25 1.52 16.33 -11.62
C ILE A 25 3.04 16.36 -11.71
N THR A 26 3.59 15.48 -12.54
CA THR A 26 5.04 15.38 -12.76
C THR A 26 5.56 16.46 -13.72
N LYS A 27 6.89 16.59 -13.82
CA LYS A 27 7.55 17.46 -14.82
C LYS A 27 7.21 17.11 -16.28
N ASN A 28 6.75 15.87 -16.52
CA ASN A 28 6.33 15.40 -17.83
C ASN A 28 4.82 15.58 -18.07
N LEU A 29 4.14 16.37 -17.24
CA LEU A 29 2.69 16.62 -17.30
C LEU A 29 1.85 15.34 -17.17
N ILE A 30 2.39 14.32 -16.50
CA ILE A 30 1.66 13.11 -16.14
C ILE A 30 1.05 13.34 -14.76
N GLU A 31 -0.27 13.22 -14.68
CA GLU A 31 -1.04 13.24 -13.44
C GLU A 31 -1.13 11.83 -12.86
N TYR A 32 -0.90 11.73 -11.55
CA TYR A 32 -1.07 10.53 -10.76
C TYR A 32 -2.08 10.77 -9.64
N ASN A 33 -2.93 9.77 -9.42
CA ASN A 33 -3.79 9.66 -8.25
C ASN A 33 -3.29 8.52 -7.36
N VAL A 34 -3.20 8.76 -6.06
CA VAL A 34 -2.85 7.76 -5.06
C VAL A 34 -4.00 7.68 -4.06
N THR A 35 -4.52 6.48 -3.84
CA THR A 35 -5.65 6.24 -2.95
C THR A 35 -5.37 5.06 -2.01
N PHE A 36 -6.00 5.11 -0.84
CA PHE A 36 -5.98 4.06 0.16
C PHE A 36 -7.41 3.54 0.32
N ALA A 37 -7.75 2.49 -0.43
CA ALA A 37 -9.10 1.94 -0.45
C ALA A 37 -9.33 1.07 0.79
N ASP A 38 -10.47 1.23 1.47
CA ASP A 38 -10.82 0.39 2.62
C ASP A 38 -10.74 -1.10 2.25
N SER A 39 -10.06 -1.86 3.09
CA SER A 39 -9.82 -3.30 2.90
C SER A 39 -10.00 -4.08 4.18
N VAL A 40 -10.77 -3.52 5.13
CA VAL A 40 -11.03 -4.15 6.43
C VAL A 40 -11.82 -5.45 6.27
N TYR A 41 -12.67 -5.53 5.24
CA TYR A 41 -13.44 -6.73 4.91
C TYR A 41 -12.57 -7.98 4.67
N LEU A 42 -11.30 -7.82 4.29
CA LEU A 42 -10.39 -8.94 4.10
C LEU A 42 -10.10 -9.70 5.40
N PHE A 43 -10.31 -9.04 6.54
CA PHE A 43 -10.11 -9.59 7.87
C PHE A 43 -11.43 -10.09 8.48
N ASP A 44 -12.54 -10.04 7.74
CA ASP A 44 -13.81 -10.60 8.21
C ASP A 44 -13.65 -12.10 8.48
N GLY A 45 -14.01 -12.53 9.68
CA GLY A 45 -13.84 -13.92 10.12
C GLY A 45 -12.55 -14.21 10.89
N THR A 46 -11.64 -13.24 11.04
CA THR A 46 -10.47 -13.42 11.91
C THR A 46 -10.82 -13.25 13.39
N SER A 47 -10.06 -13.91 14.25
CA SER A 47 -10.24 -13.93 15.71
C SER A 47 -10.22 -12.54 16.34
N ALA A 48 -9.43 -11.61 15.78
CA ALA A 48 -9.25 -10.25 16.29
C ALA A 48 -9.92 -9.18 15.42
N ARG A 49 -10.87 -9.54 14.56
CA ARG A 49 -11.57 -8.62 13.62
C ARG A 49 -12.07 -7.32 14.25
N HIS A 50 -12.54 -7.36 15.48
CA HIS A 50 -13.06 -6.18 16.20
C HIS A 50 -11.99 -5.11 16.51
N HIS A 51 -10.71 -5.48 16.51
CA HIS A 51 -9.58 -4.55 16.62
C HIS A 51 -9.10 -3.99 15.28
N ILE A 52 -9.56 -4.58 14.17
CA ILE A 52 -9.09 -4.22 12.82
C ILE A 52 -10.06 -3.23 12.20
N THR A 53 -9.70 -1.95 12.20
CA THR A 53 -10.57 -0.86 11.74
C THR A 53 -9.97 0.00 10.63
N LYS A 54 -8.65 -0.06 10.41
CA LYS A 54 -7.91 0.82 9.50
C LYS A 54 -6.91 0.05 8.67
N VAL A 55 -7.43 -0.81 7.79
CA VAL A 55 -6.63 -1.56 6.81
C VAL A 55 -7.04 -1.15 5.41
N TYR A 56 -6.05 -0.82 4.58
CA TYR A 56 -6.28 -0.25 3.27
C TYR A 56 -5.43 -0.92 2.20
N THR A 57 -5.89 -0.91 0.96
CA THR A 57 -5.09 -1.25 -0.21
C THR A 57 -4.58 0.02 -0.88
N LEU A 58 -3.28 0.09 -1.15
CA LEU A 58 -2.66 1.20 -1.87
C LEU A 58 -2.91 1.05 -3.38
N ASN A 59 -3.58 2.03 -3.99
CA ASN A 59 -3.72 2.14 -5.43
C ASN A 59 -2.95 3.37 -5.94
N ILE A 60 -2.22 3.18 -7.04
CA ILE A 60 -1.48 4.24 -7.72
C ILE A 60 -1.91 4.22 -9.17
N GLU A 61 -2.67 5.23 -9.57
CA GLU A 61 -3.27 5.36 -10.89
C GLU A 61 -2.60 6.48 -11.65
N LYS A 62 -2.22 6.19 -12.90
CA LYS A 62 -1.79 7.19 -13.86
C LYS A 62 -3.02 7.64 -14.64
N MET A 63 -3.33 8.92 -14.62
CA MET A 63 -4.53 9.46 -15.27
C MET A 63 -4.35 9.71 -16.77
N SER A 64 -3.11 9.74 -17.26
CA SER A 64 -2.80 9.97 -18.67
C SER A 64 -2.47 8.68 -19.44
N LEU A 65 -2.76 8.69 -20.74
CA LEU A 65 -2.37 7.62 -21.67
C LEU A 65 -0.92 7.76 -22.16
N ILE A 66 -0.22 8.84 -21.78
CA ILE A 66 1.17 9.09 -22.18
C ILE A 66 2.05 8.01 -21.56
N LYS A 67 2.88 7.36 -22.39
CA LYS A 67 3.89 6.42 -21.89
C LYS A 67 4.87 7.17 -21.01
N GLU A 68 5.00 6.72 -19.77
CA GLU A 68 5.85 7.35 -18.78
C GLU A 68 7.33 7.11 -19.10
N PRO A 69 8.17 8.16 -19.17
CA PRO A 69 9.60 7.99 -19.08
C PRO A 69 9.99 7.59 -17.65
N LEU A 70 11.19 7.02 -17.47
CA LEU A 70 11.70 6.74 -16.13
C LEU A 70 11.81 8.03 -15.33
N ASP A 71 11.04 8.13 -14.25
CA ASP A 71 11.05 9.28 -13.35
C ASP A 71 11.14 8.83 -11.89
N LEU A 72 12.34 8.94 -11.31
CA LEU A 72 12.59 8.54 -9.92
C LEU A 72 11.89 9.45 -8.90
N ASP A 73 11.48 10.66 -9.31
CA ASP A 73 10.83 11.63 -8.44
C ASP A 73 9.36 11.26 -8.18
N VAL A 74 8.73 10.49 -9.08
CA VAL A 74 7.40 9.89 -8.85
C VAL A 74 7.45 9.00 -7.62
N ARG A 75 8.45 8.10 -7.54
CA ARG A 75 8.61 7.21 -6.40
C ARG A 75 8.83 7.98 -5.09
N LYS A 76 9.70 9.00 -5.10
CA LYS A 76 9.94 9.83 -3.90
C LYS A 76 8.68 10.59 -3.46
N THR A 77 7.83 10.97 -4.41
CA THR A 77 6.55 11.62 -4.12
C THR A 77 5.56 10.64 -3.49
N ILE A 78 5.46 9.43 -4.04
CA ILE A 78 4.65 8.35 -3.44
C ILE A 78 5.16 7.98 -2.04
N ASP A 79 6.49 7.94 -1.84
CA ASP A 79 7.10 7.73 -0.52
C ASP A 79 6.67 8.83 0.49
N GLY A 80 6.66 10.10 0.08
CA GLY A 80 6.13 11.19 0.89
C GLY A 80 4.65 11.04 1.24
N ILE A 81 3.83 10.59 0.28
CA ILE A 81 2.39 10.31 0.49
C ILE A 81 2.19 9.16 1.48
N ILE A 82 2.90 8.05 1.31
CA ILE A 82 2.81 6.89 2.22
C ILE A 82 3.30 7.27 3.62
N THR A 83 4.39 8.05 3.72
CA THR A 83 4.87 8.57 5.00
C THR A 83 3.80 9.42 5.69
N HIS A 84 3.15 10.33 4.95
CA HIS A 84 2.05 11.13 5.48
C HIS A 84 0.85 10.28 5.91
N PHE A 85 0.50 9.25 5.14
CA PHE A 85 -0.57 8.33 5.47
C PHE A 85 -0.34 7.59 6.80
N PHE A 86 0.90 7.21 7.09
CA PHE A 86 1.27 6.57 8.35
C PHE A 86 1.42 7.54 9.55
N ASN A 87 1.12 8.84 9.38
CA ASN A 87 1.02 9.77 10.51
C ASN A 87 -0.07 9.35 11.51
N ASP A 88 -1.08 8.59 11.07
CA ASP A 88 -1.98 7.85 11.96
C ASP A 88 -1.38 6.46 12.21
N PRO A 89 -0.92 6.16 13.44
CA PRO A 89 -0.29 4.89 13.76
C PRO A 89 -1.21 3.67 13.60
N GLU A 90 -2.53 3.86 13.59
CA GLU A 90 -3.48 2.76 13.40
C GLU A 90 -3.62 2.34 11.93
N ASN A 91 -3.25 3.22 10.99
CA ASN A 91 -3.29 2.90 9.56
C ASN A 91 -2.37 1.72 9.23
N SER A 92 -2.90 0.82 8.41
CA SER A 92 -2.17 -0.33 7.87
C SER A 92 -2.46 -0.49 6.38
N ILE A 93 -1.46 -0.94 5.62
CA ILE A 93 -1.61 -1.25 4.20
C ILE A 93 -1.51 -2.75 4.02
N ILE A 94 -2.49 -3.34 3.35
CA ILE A 94 -2.41 -4.71 2.84
C ILE A 94 -2.29 -4.67 1.32
N TYR A 95 -1.45 -5.56 0.80
CA TYR A 95 -1.30 -5.79 -0.62
C TYR A 95 -1.50 -7.28 -0.89
N LEU A 96 -2.37 -7.62 -1.84
CA LEU A 96 -2.57 -8.97 -2.37
C LEU A 96 -2.38 -8.88 -3.87
N CYS A 97 -1.33 -9.47 -4.42
CA CYS A 97 -1.04 -9.38 -5.84
C CYS A 97 -2.00 -10.28 -6.63
N ASP A 98 -2.76 -9.74 -7.59
CA ASP A 98 -3.42 -10.55 -8.61
C ASP A 98 -2.36 -11.23 -9.50
N ALA A 99 -2.46 -12.55 -9.67
CA ALA A 99 -1.55 -13.38 -10.48
C ALA A 99 -1.94 -13.44 -11.97
N GLY A 100 -2.99 -12.71 -12.39
CA GLY A 100 -3.57 -12.82 -13.73
C GLY A 100 -2.67 -12.48 -14.92
N ASP A 101 -1.52 -11.81 -14.72
CA ASP A 101 -0.66 -11.33 -15.83
C ASP A 101 0.81 -11.76 -15.79
N LYS A 102 1.18 -12.70 -14.91
CA LYS A 102 2.56 -13.24 -14.74
C LYS A 102 3.61 -12.19 -14.35
N LYS A 103 3.21 -11.03 -13.82
CA LYS A 103 4.13 -9.95 -13.38
C LYS A 103 4.17 -9.80 -11.86
N GLU A 104 3.57 -10.71 -11.11
CA GLU A 104 3.49 -10.70 -9.65
C GLU A 104 4.88 -10.64 -8.99
N LEU A 105 5.86 -11.39 -9.51
CA LEU A 105 7.24 -11.34 -9.00
C LEU A 105 7.90 -9.99 -9.25
N LEU A 106 7.67 -9.38 -10.42
CA LEU A 106 8.22 -8.06 -10.75
C LEU A 106 7.61 -6.98 -9.85
N ARG A 107 6.29 -7.03 -9.62
CA ARG A 107 5.60 -6.11 -8.70
C ARG A 107 6.11 -6.26 -7.27
N ARG A 108 6.24 -7.49 -6.77
CA ARG A 108 6.80 -7.77 -5.44
C ARG A 108 8.20 -7.19 -5.31
N ASN A 109 9.09 -7.47 -6.26
CA ASN A 109 10.47 -6.99 -6.21
C ASN A 109 10.53 -5.45 -6.28
N LYS A 110 9.66 -4.82 -7.08
CA LYS A 110 9.54 -3.36 -7.16
C LYS A 110 9.08 -2.76 -5.84
N PHE A 111 8.06 -3.34 -5.22
CA PHE A 111 7.53 -2.88 -3.94
C PHE A 111 8.54 -3.07 -2.80
N ASN A 112 9.28 -4.18 -2.79
CA ASN A 112 10.38 -4.42 -1.87
C ASN A 112 11.49 -3.37 -2.01
N ASP A 113 11.88 -3.03 -3.25
CA ASP A 113 12.86 -1.96 -3.52
C ASP A 113 12.36 -0.59 -3.03
N TRP A 114 11.07 -0.32 -3.17
CA TRP A 114 10.45 0.92 -2.69
C TRP A 114 10.51 1.00 -1.17
N TYR A 115 10.06 -0.03 -0.47
CA TYR A 115 10.13 -0.11 0.99
C TYR A 115 11.58 -0.01 1.51
N ALA A 116 12.52 -0.74 0.91
CA ALA A 116 13.92 -0.72 1.37
C ALA A 116 14.56 0.67 1.29
N LYS A 117 14.09 1.51 0.35
CA LYS A 117 14.60 2.85 0.08
C LYS A 117 13.67 3.96 0.61
N SER A 118 12.58 3.62 1.29
CA SER A 118 11.61 4.59 1.78
C SER A 118 12.07 5.26 3.07
N HIS A 119 11.51 6.44 3.34
CA HIS A 119 11.71 7.13 4.61
C HIS A 119 10.91 6.47 5.75
N TYR A 120 9.70 5.99 5.47
CA TYR A 120 8.80 5.40 6.47
C TYR A 120 9.26 4.03 7.02
N LYS A 121 10.24 3.35 6.41
CA LYS A 121 10.69 2.00 6.85
C LYS A 121 11.22 1.92 8.28
N ASN A 122 11.62 3.05 8.88
CA ASN A 122 12.10 3.09 10.26
C ASN A 122 10.95 3.04 11.27
N GLU A 123 9.76 3.48 10.85
CA GLU A 123 8.58 3.63 11.69
C GLU A 123 7.50 2.61 11.34
N VAL A 124 7.58 1.98 10.16
CA VAL A 124 6.63 1.01 9.65
C VAL A 124 7.34 -0.31 9.47
N SER A 125 6.74 -1.39 9.98
CA SER A 125 7.17 -2.76 9.73
C SER A 125 6.43 -3.35 8.54
N LYS A 126 7.09 -4.28 7.85
CA LYS A 126 6.54 -5.01 6.70
C LYS A 126 6.68 -6.51 6.91
N ILE A 127 5.59 -7.24 6.66
CA ILE A 127 5.54 -8.70 6.66
C ILE A 127 5.19 -9.15 5.25
N ASP A 128 6.05 -9.97 4.65
CA ASP A 128 5.86 -10.53 3.31
C ASP A 128 5.50 -12.00 3.40
N GLU A 129 4.52 -12.43 2.61
CA GLU A 129 4.08 -13.81 2.55
C GLU A 129 3.79 -14.24 1.11
N SER A 130 3.87 -15.54 0.86
CA SER A 130 3.51 -16.15 -0.42
C SER A 130 2.52 -17.27 -0.22
N ILE A 131 1.45 -17.27 -1.01
CA ILE A 131 0.38 -18.26 -0.99
C ILE A 131 0.49 -19.07 -2.27
N ILE A 132 0.77 -20.37 -2.14
CA ILE A 132 0.76 -21.32 -3.25
C ILE A 132 -0.66 -21.88 -3.30
N VAL A 133 -1.40 -21.60 -4.37
CA VAL A 133 -2.78 -22.09 -4.56
C VAL A 133 -2.78 -23.38 -5.37
N ASP A 134 -1.91 -23.47 -6.38
CA ASP A 134 -1.65 -24.70 -7.14
C ASP A 134 -0.18 -24.75 -7.59
N GLN A 135 0.19 -25.74 -8.42
CA GLN A 135 1.58 -25.96 -8.84
C GLN A 135 2.21 -24.77 -9.57
N ASP A 136 1.40 -23.92 -10.20
CA ASP A 136 1.88 -22.83 -11.07
C ASP A 136 1.48 -21.43 -10.56
N THR A 137 0.62 -21.34 -9.54
CA THR A 137 0.05 -20.07 -9.07
C THR A 137 0.54 -19.71 -7.67
N ILE A 138 1.39 -18.68 -7.61
CA ILE A 138 1.89 -18.08 -6.36
C ILE A 138 1.35 -16.65 -6.24
N TYR A 139 0.58 -16.39 -5.19
CA TYR A 139 0.17 -15.05 -4.81
C TYR A 139 1.18 -14.48 -3.81
N TYR A 140 1.65 -13.26 -4.07
CA TYR A 140 2.46 -12.51 -3.12
C TYR A 140 1.59 -11.51 -2.37
N THR A 141 1.72 -11.49 -1.06
CA THR A 141 1.00 -10.56 -0.21
C THR A 141 1.96 -9.92 0.79
N CYS A 142 1.65 -8.70 1.20
CA CYS A 142 2.36 -8.07 2.30
C CYS A 142 1.43 -7.23 3.16
N LEU A 143 1.76 -7.13 4.44
CA LEU A 143 1.16 -6.23 5.41
C LEU A 143 2.19 -5.21 5.86
N LEU A 144 1.81 -3.94 5.85
CA LEU A 144 2.57 -2.82 6.40
C LEU A 144 1.77 -2.19 7.53
N TYR A 145 2.40 -1.96 8.67
CA TYR A 145 1.77 -1.33 9.83
C TYR A 145 2.80 -0.52 10.59
N HIS A 146 2.35 0.55 11.23
CA HIS A 146 3.21 1.38 12.06
C HIS A 146 3.71 0.60 13.29
N ASN A 147 4.97 0.79 13.69
CA ASN A 147 5.60 0.10 14.82
C ASN A 147 4.93 0.42 16.16
N GLN A 148 4.26 1.58 16.23
CA GLN A 148 3.47 2.04 17.38
C GLN A 148 1.97 1.75 17.24
N ASN A 149 1.54 0.97 16.25
CA ASN A 149 0.14 0.59 16.11
C ASN A 149 -0.31 -0.17 17.38
N PRO A 150 -1.34 0.32 18.11
CA PRO A 150 -1.78 -0.28 19.37
C PRO A 150 -2.36 -1.69 19.19
N PHE A 151 -2.77 -2.05 17.96
CA PHE A 151 -3.35 -3.33 17.60
C PHE A 151 -2.40 -4.19 16.75
N LYS A 152 -1.09 -3.90 16.74
CA LYS A 152 -0.12 -4.61 15.88
C LYS A 152 -0.15 -6.13 16.02
N GLU A 153 -0.29 -6.67 17.23
CA GLU A 153 -0.34 -8.12 17.47
C GLU A 153 -1.64 -8.72 16.90
N ALA A 154 -2.76 -8.03 17.09
CA ALA A 154 -4.05 -8.42 16.50
C ALA A 154 -4.01 -8.38 14.97
N LEU A 155 -3.37 -7.36 14.38
CA LEU A 155 -3.16 -7.22 12.94
C LEU A 155 -2.32 -8.38 12.39
N GLN A 156 -1.19 -8.68 13.02
CA GLN A 156 -0.29 -9.77 12.62
C GLN A 156 -0.99 -11.13 12.68
N ASN A 157 -1.65 -11.43 13.81
CA ASN A 157 -2.37 -12.70 13.98
C ASN A 157 -3.51 -12.84 12.97
N SER A 158 -4.30 -11.78 12.78
CA SER A 158 -5.39 -11.80 11.82
C SER A 158 -4.88 -11.93 10.38
N TYR A 159 -3.76 -11.29 10.02
CA TYR A 159 -3.14 -11.44 8.71
C TYR A 159 -2.70 -12.90 8.44
N ASN A 160 -2.13 -13.57 9.45
CA ASN A 160 -1.79 -14.99 9.35
C ASN A 160 -3.03 -15.87 9.15
N GLU A 161 -4.15 -15.57 9.83
CA GLU A 161 -5.43 -16.26 9.65
C GLU A 161 -6.01 -16.05 8.25
N VAL A 162 -5.95 -14.81 7.71
CA VAL A 162 -6.33 -14.52 6.33
C VAL A 162 -5.51 -15.37 5.37
N ILE A 163 -4.18 -15.40 5.52
CA ILE A 163 -3.30 -16.22 4.69
C ILE A 163 -3.64 -17.72 4.79
N ALA A 164 -3.90 -18.24 5.98
CA ALA A 164 -4.29 -19.64 6.16
C ALA A 164 -5.61 -19.93 5.42
N SER A 165 -6.61 -19.06 5.54
CA SER A 165 -7.89 -19.21 4.87
C SER A 165 -7.80 -19.20 3.34
N LEU A 166 -6.78 -18.54 2.78
CA LEU A 166 -6.51 -18.50 1.35
C LEU A 166 -5.72 -19.73 0.86
N LYS A 167 -5.00 -20.43 1.74
CA LYS A 167 -4.30 -21.69 1.45
C LYS A 167 -5.24 -22.90 1.48
N ASP A 168 -6.30 -22.84 2.27
CA ASP A 168 -7.28 -23.93 2.43
C ASP A 168 -8.37 -23.94 1.34
N LYS A 169 -8.33 -22.98 0.40
CA LYS A 169 -9.23 -22.90 -0.77
C LYS A 169 -8.58 -23.48 -2.01
#